data_AF-A0A9P8AEL8-F1
#
_entry.id   AF-A0A9P8AEL8-F1
#
_cell.length_a   1.000
_cell.length_b   1.000
_cell.length_c   1.000
_cell.angle_alpha   90.00
_cell.angle_beta   90.00
_cell.angle_gamma   90.00
#
_symmetry.space_group_name_H-M   'P 1'
#
loop_
_entity.id
_entity.type
_entity.pdbx_description
1 polymer ?
#
loop_
_entity_poly.entity_id
_entity_poly.type
_entity_poly.pdbx_seq_one_letter_code
_entity_poly.pdbx_strand_id
1 'polypeptide(L)'
;MAFLDRRGIDPTQLIGKVLNRARRSADHPALTLDFSDSTSFQVLVDGYNPRLKGIPKELEMDDSFDDILLSNDGFVGLQIIDCALITLSDKAFERKQSHSPETDLRWDKHHLGVAFKFSEENPRWHCVWATLKDYDKEFGDCIFRSYNDVYIEKLQRSPRKPPRSPKKLADR
;
A
#
# COMPACT_ATOMS: atom_id res chain seq x y z
N MET A 1 14.42 18.53 15.08
CA MET A 1 13.25 18.13 14.28
C MET A 1 12.48 17.10 15.07
N ALA A 2 11.25 17.42 15.48
CA ALA A 2 10.46 16.57 16.36
C ALA A 2 10.02 15.31 15.62
N PHE A 3 10.43 14.14 16.14
CA PHE A 3 9.84 12.84 15.80
C PHE A 3 8.41 12.82 16.34
N LEU A 4 7.46 13.46 15.64
CA LEU A 4 6.04 13.24 15.89
C LEU A 4 5.74 11.77 15.58
N ASP A 5 5.20 11.07 16.56
CA ASP A 5 4.82 9.65 16.57
C ASP A 5 4.71 9.03 15.17
N ARG A 6 5.78 8.36 14.71
CA ARG A 6 5.70 7.53 13.51
C ARG A 6 4.74 6.39 13.81
N ARG A 7 3.51 6.54 13.31
CA ARG A 7 2.48 5.51 13.38
C ARG A 7 2.96 4.28 12.62
N GLY A 8 2.71 3.11 13.19
CA GLY A 8 3.11 1.84 12.60
C GLY A 8 4.43 1.28 13.12
N ILE A 9 4.90 0.22 12.47
CA ILE A 9 6.13 -0.47 12.79
C ILE A 9 7.28 -0.03 11.89
N ASP A 10 8.50 -0.33 12.31
CA ASP A 10 9.69 -0.15 11.48
C ASP A 10 9.67 -1.10 10.26
N PRO A 11 9.75 -0.58 9.01
CA PRO A 11 9.81 -1.39 7.79
C PRO A 11 10.93 -2.43 7.78
N THR A 12 12.04 -2.17 8.48
CA THR A 12 13.16 -3.11 8.57
C THR A 12 12.76 -4.46 9.15
N GLN A 13 11.67 -4.52 9.93
CA GLN A 13 11.12 -5.77 10.47
C GLN A 13 10.57 -6.71 9.40
N LEU A 14 10.32 -6.23 8.18
CA LEU A 14 9.85 -7.05 7.06
C LEU A 14 11.02 -7.66 6.27
N ILE A 15 12.24 -7.17 6.45
CA ILE A 15 13.43 -7.66 5.73
C ILE A 15 13.70 -9.11 6.12
N GLY A 16 13.98 -9.95 5.12
CA GLY A 16 14.20 -11.38 5.25
C GLY A 16 12.92 -12.22 5.25
N LYS A 17 11.72 -11.61 5.36
CA LYS A 17 10.47 -12.35 5.31
C LYS A 17 10.12 -12.75 3.88
N VAL A 18 9.54 -13.94 3.71
CA VAL A 18 9.07 -14.43 2.40
C VAL A 18 7.58 -14.14 2.25
N LEU A 19 7.26 -13.26 1.31
CA LEU A 19 5.89 -12.88 0.98
C LEU A 19 5.21 -14.06 0.30
N ASN A 20 4.21 -14.63 0.95
CA ASN A 20 3.39 -15.68 0.36
C ASN A 20 2.25 -15.07 -0.43
N ARG A 21 1.59 -14.03 0.09
CA ARG A 21 0.41 -13.46 -0.55
C ARG A 21 0.28 -11.99 -0.25
N ALA A 22 0.00 -11.20 -1.26
CA ALA A 22 -0.38 -9.80 -1.12
C ALA A 22 -1.81 -9.60 -1.66
N ARG A 23 -2.61 -8.77 -0.99
CA ARG A 23 -4.00 -8.51 -1.40
C ARG A 23 -4.46 -7.10 -1.05
N ARG A 24 -5.13 -6.46 -1.99
CA ARG A 24 -5.84 -5.20 -1.75
C ARG A 24 -7.21 -5.49 -1.14
N SER A 25 -7.62 -4.67 -0.18
CA SER A 25 -9.00 -4.71 0.31
C SER A 25 -9.92 -4.05 -0.73
N ALA A 26 -11.09 -4.64 -0.94
CA ALA A 26 -12.13 -4.08 -1.81
C ALA A 26 -12.88 -2.92 -1.14
N ASP A 27 -12.94 -2.90 0.19
CA ASP A 27 -13.77 -1.97 0.97
C ASP A 27 -13.00 -0.80 1.58
N HIS A 28 -11.68 -0.95 1.70
CA HIS A 28 -10.79 -0.06 2.43
C HIS A 28 -9.46 0.12 1.68
N PRO A 29 -8.81 1.30 1.79
CA PRO A 29 -7.48 1.53 1.23
C PRO A 29 -6.42 0.85 2.11
N ALA A 30 -6.34 -0.48 1.99
CA ALA A 30 -5.42 -1.31 2.75
C ALA A 30 -4.83 -2.39 1.84
N LEU A 31 -3.52 -2.60 1.94
CA LEU A 31 -2.80 -3.69 1.30
C LEU A 31 -2.33 -4.65 2.38
N THR A 32 -2.81 -5.89 2.35
CA THR A 32 -2.41 -6.93 3.31
C THR A 32 -1.33 -7.82 2.73
N LEU A 33 -0.26 -8.02 3.49
CA LEU A 33 0.88 -8.86 3.18
C LEU A 33 0.90 -10.05 4.15
N ASP A 34 0.89 -11.27 3.63
CA ASP A 34 0.96 -12.51 4.38
C ASP A 34 2.27 -13.22 4.10
N PHE A 35 2.99 -13.59 5.15
CA PHE A 35 4.33 -14.15 5.08
C PHE A 35 4.37 -15.63 5.45
N SER A 36 5.43 -16.32 5.02
CA SER A 36 5.64 -17.75 5.26
C SER A 36 5.79 -18.13 6.74
N ASP A 37 6.23 -17.19 7.58
CA ASP A 37 6.31 -17.34 9.04
C ASP A 37 4.96 -17.17 9.75
N SER A 38 3.85 -17.19 9.00
CA SER A 38 2.48 -16.97 9.48
C SER A 38 2.22 -15.60 10.08
N THR A 39 3.13 -14.64 9.91
CA THR A 39 2.87 -13.23 10.25
C THR A 39 2.16 -12.53 9.10
N SER A 40 1.37 -11.51 9.47
CA SER A 40 0.65 -10.67 8.53
C SER A 40 0.88 -9.21 8.87
N PHE A 41 1.02 -8.39 7.84
CA PHE A 41 1.17 -6.95 7.95
C PHE A 41 0.22 -6.25 6.99
N GLN A 42 -0.08 -4.99 7.27
CA GLN A 42 -0.90 -4.15 6.40
C GLN A 42 -0.21 -2.82 6.15
N VAL A 43 -0.23 -2.38 4.90
CA VAL A 43 -0.02 -0.98 4.55
C VAL A 43 -1.36 -0.27 4.65
N LEU A 44 -1.40 0.78 5.46
CA LEU A 44 -2.60 1.53 5.81
C LEU A 44 -2.40 3.02 5.53
N VAL A 45 -3.49 3.73 5.23
CA VAL A 45 -3.48 5.17 4.99
C VAL A 45 -3.64 5.93 6.31
N ASP A 46 -2.79 6.92 6.56
CA ASP A 46 -2.90 7.74 7.75
C ASP A 46 -4.16 8.63 7.72
N GLY A 47 -4.76 8.77 8.91
CA GLY A 47 -6.04 9.44 9.10
C GLY A 47 -7.24 8.75 8.43
N TYR A 48 -7.12 7.52 7.89
CA TYR A 48 -8.27 6.75 7.43
C TYR A 48 -8.91 5.98 8.60
N ASN A 49 -10.24 6.04 8.71
CA ASN A 49 -11.01 5.29 9.70
C ASN A 49 -12.06 4.41 9.00
N PRO A 50 -11.98 3.06 9.10
CA PRO A 50 -12.95 2.16 8.48
C PRO A 50 -14.41 2.39 8.89
N ARG A 51 -14.66 2.91 10.11
CA ARG A 51 -16.01 3.22 10.62
C ARG A 51 -16.54 4.57 10.13
N LEU A 52 -15.64 5.48 9.77
CA LEU A 52 -15.93 6.83 9.31
C LEU A 52 -15.10 7.06 8.05
N LYS A 53 -15.51 6.42 6.93
CA LYS A 53 -14.69 6.33 5.71
C LYS A 53 -14.26 7.70 5.17
N GLY A 54 -15.05 8.76 5.43
CA GLY A 54 -14.72 10.12 5.03
C GLY A 54 -14.68 10.27 3.51
N ILE A 55 -13.71 11.03 3.00
CA ILE A 55 -13.46 11.22 1.56
C ILE A 55 -12.79 9.95 1.01
N PRO A 56 -13.16 9.47 -0.20
CA PRO A 56 -12.55 8.29 -0.81
C PRO A 56 -11.02 8.43 -0.91
N LYS A 57 -10.31 7.53 -0.23
CA LYS A 57 -8.87 7.35 -0.36
C LYS A 57 -8.61 6.00 -0.98
N GLU A 58 -7.58 5.92 -1.81
CA GLU A 58 -7.15 4.71 -2.48
C GLU A 58 -5.65 4.53 -2.26
N LEU A 59 -5.22 3.28 -2.15
CA LEU A 59 -3.80 2.97 -2.31
C LEU A 59 -3.48 2.96 -3.80
N GLU A 60 -2.30 3.45 -4.16
CA GLU A 60 -1.71 3.28 -5.47
C GLU A 60 -0.37 2.58 -5.31
N MET A 61 0.12 2.01 -6.40
CA MET A 61 1.37 1.27 -6.44
C MET A 61 1.97 1.34 -7.84
N ASP A 62 3.26 1.04 -7.93
CA ASP A 62 3.94 0.91 -9.22
C ASP A 62 3.34 -0.27 -10.00
N ASP A 63 3.22 -0.13 -11.32
CA ASP A 63 2.68 -1.18 -12.21
C ASP A 63 3.40 -2.54 -12.02
N SER A 64 4.69 -2.49 -11.71
CA SER A 64 5.51 -3.67 -11.42
C SER A 64 5.08 -4.45 -10.18
N PHE A 65 4.39 -3.79 -9.25
CA PHE A 65 3.88 -4.43 -8.05
C PHE A 65 2.52 -5.06 -8.29
N ASP A 66 1.73 -4.53 -9.23
CA ASP A 66 0.48 -5.15 -9.65
C ASP A 66 0.76 -6.54 -10.26
N ASP A 67 1.85 -6.73 -11.01
CA ASP A 67 2.29 -8.05 -11.48
C ASP A 67 2.51 -9.04 -10.32
N ILE A 68 3.07 -8.56 -9.21
CA ILE A 68 3.27 -9.36 -8.00
C ILE A 68 1.92 -9.71 -7.35
N LEU A 69 0.97 -8.76 -7.32
CA LEU A 69 -0.38 -8.99 -6.81
C LEU A 69 -1.20 -9.96 -7.66
N LEU A 70 -1.00 -9.92 -8.98
CA LEU A 70 -1.74 -10.69 -9.98
C LEU A 70 -1.08 -12.04 -10.30
N SER A 71 0.06 -12.35 -9.69
CA SER A 71 0.75 -13.63 -9.88
C SER A 71 -0.20 -14.83 -9.63
N ASN A 72 -0.32 -15.67 -10.66
CA ASN A 72 -1.55 -16.40 -11.05
C ASN A 72 -1.99 -17.57 -10.15
N ASP A 73 -1.46 -17.71 -8.94
CA ASP A 73 -1.93 -18.69 -7.94
C ASP A 73 -2.12 -18.05 -6.55
N GLY A 74 -1.96 -16.72 -6.43
CA GLY A 74 -1.97 -15.99 -5.16
C GLY A 74 -0.81 -16.33 -4.24
N PHE A 75 0.17 -17.12 -4.71
CA PHE A 75 1.43 -17.41 -4.04
C PHE A 75 2.59 -16.69 -4.72
N VAL A 76 3.22 -15.76 -4.02
CA VAL A 76 4.32 -14.92 -4.53
C VAL A 76 5.67 -15.62 -4.32
N GLY A 77 5.95 -16.09 -3.10
CA GLY A 77 7.17 -16.81 -2.76
C GLY A 77 8.46 -15.97 -2.78
N LEU A 78 8.36 -14.64 -2.84
CA LEU A 78 9.52 -13.74 -2.91
C LEU A 78 9.94 -13.23 -1.54
N GLN A 79 11.24 -13.22 -1.26
CA GLN A 79 11.78 -12.62 -0.04
C GLN A 79 11.86 -11.10 -0.18
N ILE A 80 11.48 -10.38 0.87
CA ILE A 80 11.77 -8.95 1.00
C ILE A 80 13.25 -8.82 1.37
N ILE A 81 14.06 -8.31 0.45
CA ILE A 81 15.49 -8.07 0.68
C ILE A 81 15.75 -6.67 1.25
N ASP A 82 14.83 -5.73 1.01
CA ASP A 82 14.89 -4.39 1.57
C ASP A 82 13.48 -3.79 1.70
N CYS A 83 13.27 -2.94 2.69
CA CYS A 83 11.99 -2.27 2.93
C CYS A 83 12.18 -0.97 3.69
N ALA A 84 11.57 0.11 3.19
CA ALA A 84 11.75 1.44 3.74
C ALA A 84 10.48 2.28 3.67
N LEU A 85 10.36 3.24 4.60
CA LEU A 85 9.48 4.39 4.42
C LEU A 85 10.23 5.42 3.58
N ILE A 86 9.61 5.86 2.49
CA ILE A 86 10.18 6.82 1.55
C ILE A 86 9.34 8.09 1.54
N THR A 87 9.95 9.21 1.18
CA THR A 87 9.23 10.46 0.91
C THR A 87 9.09 10.63 -0.60
N LEU A 88 7.86 10.64 -1.07
CA LEU A 88 7.51 10.92 -2.46
C LEU A 88 7.28 12.42 -2.64
N SER A 89 7.55 12.93 -3.83
CA SER A 89 7.35 14.33 -4.20
C SER A 89 6.54 14.40 -5.48
N ASP A 90 5.28 14.80 -5.36
CA ASP A 90 4.40 15.04 -6.49
C ASP A 90 4.47 16.50 -6.89
N LYS A 91 4.61 16.71 -8.20
CA LYS A 91 4.73 18.05 -8.77
C LYS A 91 3.73 18.22 -9.90
N ALA A 92 2.94 19.28 -9.83
CA ALA A 92 2.09 19.72 -10.91
C ALA A 92 2.52 21.12 -11.36
N PHE A 93 2.55 21.32 -12.68
CA PHE A 93 2.95 22.57 -13.30
C PHE A 93 1.84 23.01 -14.28
N GLU A 94 1.34 24.22 -14.14
CA GLU A 94 0.51 24.84 -15.16
C GLU A 94 1.42 25.49 -16.21
N ARG A 95 1.42 24.96 -17.45
CA ARG A 95 2.21 25.53 -18.54
C ARG A 95 1.33 26.50 -19.32
N LYS A 96 1.39 27.80 -18.99
CA LYS A 96 0.64 28.83 -19.75
C LYS A 96 1.23 29.00 -21.16
N GLN A 97 0.39 28.82 -22.18
CA GLN A 97 0.68 29.23 -23.56
C GLN A 97 0.43 30.74 -23.73
N SER A 98 1.27 31.60 -23.17
CA SER A 98 1.41 33.00 -23.63
C SER A 98 2.56 33.69 -22.90
N HIS A 99 3.18 34.66 -23.58
CA HIS A 99 4.37 35.42 -23.18
C HIS A 99 4.19 36.34 -21.93
N SER A 100 3.52 35.90 -20.87
CA SER A 100 3.45 36.64 -19.60
C SER A 100 4.55 36.17 -18.62
N PRO A 101 5.39 37.07 -18.09
CA PRO A 101 6.49 36.72 -17.18
C PRO A 101 6.05 36.47 -15.71
N GLU A 102 4.76 36.24 -15.44
CA GLU A 102 4.24 36.10 -14.08
C GLU A 102 3.93 34.64 -13.72
N THR A 103 4.86 34.06 -12.96
CA THR A 103 4.77 32.90 -12.05
C THR A 103 4.10 31.63 -12.60
N ASP A 104 4.93 30.66 -12.99
CA ASP A 104 4.53 29.25 -13.08
C ASP A 104 3.86 28.83 -11.75
N LEU A 105 2.59 28.44 -11.80
CA LEU A 105 1.93 27.83 -10.65
C LEU A 105 2.54 26.44 -10.43
N ARG A 106 3.41 26.35 -9.44
CA ARG A 106 4.08 25.12 -9.02
C ARG A 106 3.40 24.59 -7.76
N TRP A 107 2.82 23.41 -7.88
CA TRP A 107 2.30 22.68 -6.74
C TRP A 107 3.25 21.52 -6.44
N ASP A 108 3.89 21.57 -5.29
CA ASP A 108 4.75 20.50 -4.78
C ASP A 108 4.09 19.93 -3.52
N LYS A 109 3.84 18.61 -3.51
CA LYS A 109 3.36 17.91 -2.32
C LYS A 109 4.30 16.77 -1.97
N HIS A 110 4.71 16.76 -0.70
CA HIS A 110 5.49 15.66 -0.12
C HIS A 110 4.57 14.76 0.70
N HIS A 111 4.75 13.46 0.58
CA HIS A 111 4.00 12.47 1.35
C HIS A 111 4.81 11.19 1.54
N LEU A 112 4.45 10.39 2.55
CA LEU A 112 5.12 9.13 2.85
C LEU A 112 4.53 7.98 2.02
N GLY A 113 5.44 7.22 1.42
CA GLY A 113 5.19 5.93 0.78
C GLY A 113 5.90 4.80 1.51
N VAL A 114 5.51 3.56 1.21
CA VAL A 114 6.29 2.36 1.58
C VAL A 114 6.93 1.80 0.32
N ALA A 115 8.23 1.51 0.38
CA ALA A 115 8.95 0.85 -0.70
C ALA A 115 9.38 -0.56 -0.27
N PHE A 116 9.18 -1.52 -1.16
CA PHE A 116 9.60 -2.91 -1.01
C PHE A 116 10.60 -3.25 -2.10
N LYS A 117 11.63 -4.03 -1.74
CA LYS A 117 12.53 -4.65 -2.69
C LYS A 117 12.46 -6.16 -2.51
N PHE A 118 12.17 -6.88 -3.58
CA PHE A 118 12.04 -8.34 -3.55
C PHE A 118 13.25 -9.04 -4.14
N SER A 119 13.43 -10.31 -3.78
CA SER A 119 14.45 -11.22 -4.32
C SER A 119 14.13 -11.73 -5.73
N GLU A 120 13.58 -10.87 -6.60
CA GLU A 120 13.32 -11.18 -8.01
C GLU A 120 14.63 -11.38 -8.78
N GLU A 121 14.56 -11.89 -10.02
CA GLU A 121 15.75 -12.01 -10.90
C GLU A 121 16.45 -10.66 -11.11
N ASN A 122 15.67 -9.59 -11.26
CA ASN A 122 16.15 -8.21 -11.35
C ASN A 122 15.55 -7.36 -10.22
N PRO A 123 16.16 -7.34 -9.02
CA PRO A 123 15.60 -6.67 -7.86
C PRO A 123 15.41 -5.17 -8.06
N ARG A 124 14.16 -4.71 -8.01
CA ARG A 124 13.77 -3.30 -8.10
C ARG A 124 12.91 -2.87 -6.91
N TRP A 125 12.82 -1.57 -6.71
CA TRP A 125 11.91 -1.00 -5.73
C TRP A 125 10.49 -1.00 -6.27
N HIS A 126 9.56 -1.30 -5.38
CA HIS A 126 8.13 -1.23 -5.62
C HIS A 126 7.49 -0.39 -4.54
N CYS A 127 6.88 0.71 -4.94
CA CYS A 127 6.33 1.70 -4.06
C CYS A 127 4.83 1.51 -3.89
N VAL A 128 4.34 1.82 -2.69
CA VAL A 128 2.93 1.88 -2.34
C VAL A 128 2.69 3.21 -1.67
N TRP A 129 1.71 3.96 -2.14
CA TRP A 129 1.34 5.27 -1.61
C TRP A 129 -0.17 5.43 -1.56
N ALA A 130 -0.65 6.55 -0.99
CA ALA A 130 -2.07 6.84 -0.89
C ALA A 130 -2.43 8.08 -1.68
N THR A 131 -3.51 7.99 -2.43
CA THR A 131 -4.11 9.10 -3.15
C THR A 131 -5.57 9.26 -2.77
N LEU A 132 -6.06 10.45 -2.98
CA LEU A 132 -7.45 10.83 -2.93
C LEU A 132 -7.72 11.53 -4.26
N LYS A 133 -8.67 11.02 -5.01
CA LYS A 133 -9.10 11.57 -6.29
C LYS A 133 -10.58 11.88 -6.22
N ASP A 134 -10.94 13.03 -6.78
CA ASP A 134 -12.33 13.35 -7.09
C ASP A 134 -12.46 13.52 -8.60
N TYR A 135 -13.57 13.03 -9.14
CA TYR A 135 -13.86 13.01 -10.55
C TYR A 135 -15.17 13.75 -10.81
N ASP A 136 -15.18 14.56 -11.87
CA ASP A 136 -16.40 15.13 -12.40
C ASP A 136 -17.35 13.99 -12.79
N LYS A 137 -18.56 13.99 -12.25
CA LYS A 137 -19.55 12.94 -12.49
C LYS A 137 -20.14 12.98 -13.90
N GLU A 138 -20.10 14.14 -14.55
CA GLU A 138 -20.66 14.37 -15.88
C GLU A 138 -19.64 14.06 -16.97
N PHE A 139 -18.38 14.48 -16.79
CA PHE A 139 -17.33 14.36 -17.80
C PHE A 139 -16.31 13.26 -17.51
N GLY A 140 -16.23 12.75 -16.28
CA GLY A 140 -15.26 11.73 -15.86
C GLY A 140 -13.85 12.26 -15.63
N ASP A 141 -13.62 13.57 -15.79
CA ASP A 141 -12.31 14.19 -15.60
C ASP A 141 -11.93 14.29 -14.12
N CYS A 142 -10.66 14.08 -13.79
CA CYS A 142 -10.18 14.26 -12.42
C CYS A 142 -10.10 15.76 -12.08
N ILE A 143 -10.96 16.22 -11.16
CA ILE A 143 -11.06 17.62 -10.74
C ILE A 143 -10.20 17.93 -9.52
N PHE A 144 -9.85 16.90 -8.74
CA PHE A 144 -9.03 17.05 -7.54
C PHE A 144 -8.18 15.81 -7.32
N ARG A 145 -6.90 16.00 -7.03
CA ARG A 145 -6.00 14.94 -6.57
C ARG A 145 -5.21 15.43 -5.37
N SER A 146 -5.13 14.60 -4.35
CA SER A 146 -4.27 14.85 -3.20
C SER A 146 -3.66 13.55 -2.70
N TYR A 147 -2.54 13.66 -1.98
CA TYR A 147 -1.79 12.51 -1.46
C TYR A 147 -1.88 12.42 0.06
N ASN A 148 -1.74 11.21 0.59
CA ASN A 148 -1.71 10.96 2.02
C ASN A 148 -0.51 10.08 2.38
N ASP A 149 -0.07 10.20 3.62
CA ASP A 149 0.97 9.33 4.17
C ASP A 149 0.43 7.92 4.39
N VAL A 150 1.28 6.92 4.17
CA VAL A 150 1.02 5.52 4.53
C VAL A 150 1.95 5.05 5.64
N TYR A 151 1.51 4.01 6.35
CA TYR A 151 2.30 3.32 7.37
C TYR A 151 2.08 1.81 7.33
N ILE A 152 2.99 1.06 7.95
CA ILE A 152 2.91 -0.40 8.07
C ILE A 152 2.44 -0.75 9.47
N GLU A 153 1.46 -1.64 9.60
CA GLU A 153 1.02 -2.17 10.89
C GLU A 153 1.03 -3.71 10.88
N LYS A 154 1.36 -4.32 12.02
CA LYS A 154 1.28 -5.76 12.18
C LYS A 154 -0.18 -6.17 12.42
N LEU A 155 -0.71 -7.02 11.55
CA LEU A 155 -2.08 -7.52 11.68
C LEU A 155 -2.14 -8.62 12.75
N GLN A 156 -2.76 -8.29 13.89
CA GLN A 156 -3.07 -9.25 14.95
C GLN A 156 -4.19 -10.19 14.47
N ARG A 157 -3.85 -11.38 13.98
CA ARG A 157 -4.85 -12.40 13.66
C ARG A 157 -5.18 -13.19 14.92
N SER A 158 -6.47 -13.28 15.26
CA SER A 158 -6.93 -14.25 16.25
C SER A 158 -6.58 -15.66 15.78
N PRO A 159 -6.11 -16.57 16.66
CA PRO A 159 -5.82 -17.95 16.30
C PRO A 159 -7.04 -18.56 15.60
N ARG A 160 -6.89 -18.98 14.33
CA ARG A 160 -7.97 -19.71 13.65
C ARG A 160 -8.19 -21.01 14.41
N LYS A 161 -9.44 -21.26 14.83
CA LYS A 161 -9.81 -22.57 15.41
C LYS A 161 -9.40 -23.67 14.43
N PRO A 162 -8.67 -24.70 14.87
CA PRO A 162 -8.28 -25.78 13.99
C PRO A 162 -9.53 -26.45 13.41
N PRO A 163 -9.51 -26.86 12.13
CA PRO A 163 -10.61 -27.59 11.53
C PRO A 163 -10.87 -28.86 12.34
N ARG A 164 -12.13 -29.08 12.73
CA ARG A 164 -12.55 -30.31 13.43
C ARG A 164 -12.19 -31.50 12.55
N SER A 165 -11.26 -32.33 13.02
CA SER A 165 -10.92 -33.60 12.38
C SER A 165 -12.18 -34.45 12.19
N PRO A 166 -12.38 -35.05 11.01
CA PRO A 166 -13.55 -35.90 10.77
C PRO A 166 -13.50 -37.10 11.72
N LYS A 167 -14.60 -37.31 12.46
CA LYS A 167 -14.77 -38.50 13.29
C LYS A 167 -14.74 -39.70 12.37
N LYS A 168 -13.73 -40.56 12.50
CA LYS A 168 -13.75 -41.92 11.93
C LYS A 168 -15.06 -42.58 12.40
N LEU A 169 -15.96 -42.90 11.47
CA LEU A 169 -16.97 -43.92 11.73
C LEU A 169 -16.19 -45.21 11.97
N ALA A 170 -16.31 -45.75 13.18
CA ALA A 170 -15.89 -47.11 13.45
C ALA A 170 -16.95 -48.03 12.84
N ASP A 171 -16.54 -48.84 11.87
CA ASP A 171 -17.33 -49.93 11.33
C ASP A 171 -17.78 -50.87 12.46
N ARG A 172 -19.04 -51.31 12.38
CA ARG A 172 -19.61 -52.43 13.13
C ARG A 172 -20.20 -53.42 12.14
#